data_AF-A0A0K2H2A4-F1
#
_entry.id   AF-A0A0K2H2A4-F1
#
_cell.length_a   1.000
_cell.length_b   1.000
_cell.length_c   1.000
_cell.angle_alpha   90.00
_cell.angle_beta   90.00
_cell.angle_gamma   90.00
#
_symmetry.space_group_name_H-M   'P 1'
#
loop_
_entity.id
_entity.type
_entity.pdbx_description
1 polymer ?
#
loop_
_entity_poly.entity_id
_entity_poly.type
_entity_poly.pdbx_seq_one_letter_code
_entity_poly.pdbx_strand_id
1 'polypeptide(L)'
;MGRENIGYALIVVGVAVSLIGYFVGGKSAEERISERYQSAPGAASAMQTSNGIDRRWTCGDRDPIEVGRELRDEIRPQAYSENGGAAYLRTKNYLFIVSRQAPEAGSKDTCLITRESLGGRYSGGHFIYLGPGFGPSAPSGGSGGSAGSFGGAK
;
A
#
# COMPACT_ATOMS: atom_id res chain seq x y z
N MET A 1 -38.53 32.37 25.77
CA MET A 1 -37.46 31.34 25.76
C MET A 1 -37.89 30.24 24.79
N GLY A 2 -37.60 30.31 23.51
CA GLY A 2 -36.26 30.19 22.91
C GLY A 2 -36.24 28.88 22.10
N ARG A 3 -37.07 28.81 21.05
CA ARG A 3 -37.30 27.65 20.17
C ARG A 3 -36.69 27.90 18.78
N GLU A 4 -35.40 28.24 18.64
CA GLU A 4 -34.88 28.65 17.32
C GLU A 4 -33.39 28.33 17.13
N ASN A 5 -32.95 27.07 17.28
CA ASN A 5 -31.51 26.77 17.22
C ASN A 5 -31.12 25.40 16.64
N ILE A 6 -32.07 24.50 16.37
CA ILE A 6 -31.73 23.11 15.96
C ILE A 6 -31.45 22.99 14.45
N GLY A 7 -31.91 23.95 13.64
CA GLY A 7 -31.73 23.93 12.18
C GLY A 7 -30.30 24.25 11.68
N TYR A 8 -29.49 24.96 12.47
CA TYR A 8 -28.14 25.39 12.04
C TYR A 8 -27.05 24.37 12.34
N ALA A 9 -27.27 23.43 13.26
CA ALA A 9 -26.29 22.42 13.62
C ALA A 9 -26.01 21.41 12.50
N LEU A 10 -26.96 21.20 11.58
CA LEU A 10 -26.80 20.25 10.47
C LEU A 10 -26.24 20.87 9.18
N ILE A 11 -26.32 22.20 9.02
CA ILE A 11 -25.78 22.86 7.82
C ILE A 11 -24.26 23.01 7.91
N VAL A 12 -23.69 23.20 9.10
CA VAL A 12 -22.22 23.28 9.26
C VAL A 12 -21.57 21.90 9.05
N VAL A 13 -22.25 20.81 9.42
CA VAL A 13 -21.76 19.45 9.15
C VAL A 13 -21.94 19.06 7.67
N GLY A 14 -23.02 19.51 7.01
CA GLY A 14 -23.28 19.20 5.60
C GLY A 14 -22.44 20.00 4.59
N VAL A 15 -22.05 21.24 4.91
CA VAL A 15 -21.26 22.09 4.02
C VAL A 15 -19.75 21.81 4.13
N ALA A 16 -19.27 21.30 5.26
CA ALA A 16 -17.89 20.82 5.39
C ALA A 16 -17.61 19.54 4.56
N VAL A 17 -18.64 18.78 4.20
CA VAL A 17 -18.51 17.52 3.43
C VAL A 17 -18.62 17.73 1.91
N SER A 18 -19.04 18.91 1.44
CA SER A 18 -19.39 19.09 0.01
C SER A 18 -18.45 20.00 -0.80
N LEU A 19 -17.41 20.58 -0.19
CA LEU A 19 -16.48 21.50 -0.88
C LEU A 19 -15.03 20.99 -1.02
N ILE A 20 -14.75 19.74 -0.69
CA ILE A 20 -13.43 19.13 -0.92
C ILE A 20 -13.62 17.97 -1.90
N GLY A 21 -13.45 18.23 -3.21
CA GLY A 21 -13.45 17.13 -4.17
C GLY A 21 -13.45 17.51 -5.65
N TYR A 22 -13.70 18.78 -6.00
CA TYR A 22 -13.61 19.25 -7.38
C TYR A 22 -12.21 19.80 -7.72
N PHE A 23 -11.18 19.01 -7.44
CA PHE A 23 -9.87 19.19 -8.07
C PHE A 23 -9.46 17.86 -8.70
N VAL A 24 -9.87 17.68 -9.96
CA VAL A 24 -9.37 16.65 -10.87
C VAL A 24 -7.97 17.07 -11.32
N GLY A 25 -7.01 16.90 -10.41
CA GLY A 25 -5.61 16.61 -10.74
C GLY A 25 -5.39 15.17 -10.29
N GLY A 26 -4.75 14.33 -11.11
CA GLY A 26 -4.63 12.89 -10.83
C GLY A 26 -3.97 12.61 -9.47
N LYS A 27 -4.79 12.40 -8.43
CA LYS A 27 -4.33 12.11 -7.07
C LYS A 27 -3.49 10.83 -7.06
N SER A 28 -2.28 10.94 -6.53
CA SER A 28 -1.35 9.83 -6.35
C SER A 28 -1.97 8.77 -5.42
N ALA A 29 -1.51 7.51 -5.54
CA ALA A 29 -1.97 6.39 -4.71
C ALA A 29 -2.01 6.72 -3.21
N GLU A 30 -0.99 7.43 -2.73
CA GLU A 30 -0.89 7.90 -1.34
C GLU A 30 -2.02 8.84 -0.93
N GLU A 31 -2.36 9.79 -1.79
CA GLU A 31 -3.34 10.83 -1.46
C GLU A 31 -4.71 10.18 -1.28
N ARG A 32 -5.07 9.24 -2.15
CA ARG A 32 -6.31 8.46 -2.05
C ARG A 32 -6.38 7.61 -0.79
N ILE A 33 -5.29 6.95 -0.42
CA ILE A 33 -5.22 6.17 0.82
C ILE A 33 -5.32 7.09 2.04
N SER A 34 -4.64 8.24 2.01
CA SER A 34 -4.64 9.18 3.14
C SER A 34 -5.99 9.88 3.36
N GLU A 35 -6.79 10.06 2.31
CA GLU A 35 -8.14 10.62 2.41
C GLU A 35 -9.14 9.63 3.03
N ARG A 36 -8.92 8.32 2.83
CA ARG A 36 -9.85 7.26 3.26
C ARG A 36 -9.48 6.63 4.59
N TYR A 37 -8.19 6.51 4.88
CA TYR A 37 -7.70 5.74 6.00
C TYR A 37 -6.98 6.62 7.02
N GLN A 38 -7.30 6.39 8.29
CA GLN A 38 -6.60 7.06 9.38
C GLN A 38 -5.16 6.55 9.45
N SER A 39 -4.22 7.46 9.71
CA SER A 39 -2.82 7.08 9.95
C SER A 39 -2.78 6.17 11.18
N ALA A 40 -2.13 5.01 11.05
CA ALA A 40 -2.03 4.08 12.17
C ALA A 40 -1.20 4.73 13.31
N PRO A 41 -1.62 4.62 14.57
CA PRO A 41 -0.84 5.15 15.69
C PRO A 41 0.51 4.44 15.79
N GLY A 42 1.57 5.23 15.99
CA GLY A 42 2.96 4.78 16.02
C GLY A 42 3.70 5.14 14.73
N ALA A 43 4.66 6.08 14.85
CA ALA A 43 5.61 6.34 13.77
C ALA A 43 6.27 5.02 13.35
N ALA A 44 6.60 4.87 12.06
CA ALA A 44 7.50 3.80 11.65
C ALA A 44 8.76 3.89 12.53
N SER A 45 9.05 2.83 13.28
CA SER A 45 10.27 2.76 14.09
C SER A 45 11.49 2.95 13.19
N ALA A 46 12.59 3.45 13.72
CA ALA A 46 13.82 3.65 12.93
C ALA A 46 14.23 2.38 12.16
N MET A 47 14.01 1.21 12.76
CA MET A 47 14.25 -0.09 12.14
C MET A 47 13.27 -0.41 10.99
N GLN A 48 12.00 0.00 11.09
CA GLN A 48 11.03 -0.11 10.00
C GLN A 48 11.41 0.81 8.84
N THR A 49 11.84 2.04 9.11
CA THR A 49 12.32 2.98 8.09
C THR A 49 13.58 2.46 7.39
N SER A 50 14.54 1.89 8.13
CA SER A 50 15.72 1.23 7.55
C SER A 50 15.38 0.04 6.67
N ASN A 51 14.26 -0.64 6.93
CA ASN A 51 13.72 -1.71 6.09
C ASN A 51 12.86 -1.19 4.93
N GLY A 52 12.76 0.14 4.75
CA GLY A 52 12.02 0.78 3.68
C GLY A 52 10.54 1.03 3.97
N ILE A 53 10.04 0.72 5.18
CA ILE A 53 8.66 1.00 5.58
C ILE A 53 8.55 2.48 5.92
N ASP A 54 7.75 3.19 5.14
CA ASP A 54 7.69 4.65 5.21
C ASP A 54 6.44 5.14 5.97
N ARG A 55 5.27 4.55 5.68
CA ARG A 55 4.00 4.92 6.34
C ARG A 55 3.06 3.74 6.53
N ARG A 56 2.15 3.87 7.50
CA ARG A 56 1.12 2.89 7.82
C ARG A 56 -0.23 3.57 8.05
N TRP A 57 -1.29 2.94 7.57
CA TRP A 57 -2.68 3.33 7.83
C TRP A 57 -3.46 2.14 8.38
N THR A 58 -4.51 2.40 9.15
CA THR A 58 -5.42 1.36 9.63
C THR A 58 -6.68 1.30 8.76
N CYS A 59 -7.05 0.08 8.39
CA CYS A 59 -8.33 -0.26 7.76
C CYS A 59 -9.34 -0.85 8.77
N GLY A 60 -9.05 -0.75 10.08
CA GLY A 60 -9.94 -1.21 11.14
C GLY A 60 -10.06 -2.73 11.17
N ASP A 61 -11.29 -3.24 11.29
CA ASP A 61 -11.57 -4.68 11.34
C ASP A 61 -11.77 -5.32 9.96
N ARG A 62 -11.75 -4.53 8.86
CA ARG A 62 -12.01 -5.00 7.49
C ARG A 62 -11.08 -6.12 7.05
N ASP A 63 -11.52 -6.91 6.08
CA ASP A 63 -10.70 -7.94 5.48
C ASP A 63 -9.59 -7.32 4.58
N PRO A 64 -8.32 -7.70 4.76
CA PRO A 64 -7.20 -7.12 4.01
C PRO A 64 -7.26 -7.41 2.50
N ILE A 65 -7.83 -8.55 2.11
CA ILE A 65 -7.99 -8.93 0.71
C ILE A 65 -9.06 -8.05 0.06
N GLU A 66 -10.20 -7.87 0.71
CA GLU A 66 -11.26 -6.97 0.25
C GLU A 66 -10.76 -5.53 0.08
N VAL A 67 -10.08 -5.00 1.10
CA VAL A 67 -9.46 -3.66 1.05
C VAL A 67 -8.44 -3.58 -0.08
N GLY A 68 -7.62 -4.62 -0.26
CA GLY A 68 -6.65 -4.69 -1.34
C GLY A 68 -7.28 -4.65 -2.73
N ARG A 69 -8.42 -5.30 -2.94
CA ARG A 69 -9.16 -5.28 -4.21
C ARG A 69 -9.76 -3.91 -4.49
N GLU A 70 -10.36 -3.28 -3.49
CA GLU A 70 -10.89 -1.91 -3.57
C GLU A 70 -9.78 -0.93 -3.99
N LEU A 71 -8.63 -1.01 -3.31
CA LEU A 71 -7.46 -0.19 -3.62
C LEU A 71 -6.89 -0.48 -5.01
N ARG A 72 -6.91 -1.74 -5.47
CA ARG A 72 -6.46 -2.09 -6.83
C ARG A 72 -7.31 -1.39 -7.88
N ASP A 73 -8.63 -1.43 -7.72
CA ASP A 73 -9.56 -0.85 -8.70
C ASP A 73 -9.47 0.68 -8.74
N GLU A 74 -9.18 1.30 -7.59
CA GLU A 74 -9.01 2.73 -7.45
C GLU A 74 -7.65 3.23 -7.94
N ILE A 75 -6.56 2.65 -7.45
CA ILE A 75 -5.18 3.10 -7.69
C ILE A 75 -4.66 2.62 -9.04
N ARG A 76 -5.15 1.47 -9.53
CA ARG A 76 -4.64 0.77 -10.72
C ARG A 76 -3.13 0.54 -10.65
N PRO A 77 -2.65 -0.31 -9.71
CA PRO A 77 -1.24 -0.60 -9.57
C PRO A 77 -0.69 -1.29 -10.83
N GLN A 78 0.63 -1.20 -11.03
CA GLN A 78 1.31 -1.87 -12.14
C GLN A 78 1.34 -3.38 -11.96
N ALA A 79 1.31 -3.87 -10.71
CA ALA A 79 1.13 -5.27 -10.40
C ALA A 79 0.31 -5.43 -9.13
N TYR A 80 -0.46 -6.50 -9.08
CA TYR A 80 -1.32 -6.86 -7.96
C TYR A 80 -1.19 -8.35 -7.68
N SER A 81 -1.07 -8.72 -6.40
CA SER A 81 -1.06 -10.12 -5.99
C SER A 81 -1.68 -10.28 -4.62
N GLU A 82 -2.28 -11.44 -4.38
CA GLU A 82 -2.85 -11.84 -3.10
C GLU A 82 -2.10 -13.08 -2.62
N ASN A 83 -1.56 -13.06 -1.40
CA ASN A 83 -0.83 -14.20 -0.86
C ASN A 83 -0.91 -14.22 0.67
N GLY A 84 -1.19 -15.40 1.24
CA GLY A 84 -1.18 -15.59 2.70
C GLY A 84 -2.14 -14.69 3.49
N GLY A 85 -3.27 -14.28 2.89
CA GLY A 85 -4.21 -13.35 3.53
C GLY A 85 -3.77 -11.88 3.50
N ALA A 86 -2.77 -11.54 2.69
CA ALA A 86 -2.35 -10.16 2.43
C ALA A 86 -2.50 -9.83 0.94
N ALA A 87 -2.79 -8.57 0.65
CA ALA A 87 -2.82 -8.02 -0.70
C ALA A 87 -1.63 -7.10 -0.93
N TYR A 88 -1.01 -7.24 -2.10
CA TYR A 88 0.20 -6.53 -2.48
C TYR A 88 -0.10 -5.70 -3.73
N LEU A 89 0.14 -4.40 -3.67
CA LEU A 89 -0.11 -3.46 -4.75
C LEU A 89 1.19 -2.74 -5.10
N ARG A 90 1.77 -3.05 -6.25
CA ARG A 90 3.00 -2.41 -6.73
C ARG A 90 2.65 -1.21 -7.60
N THR A 91 2.99 -0.02 -7.12
CA THR A 91 2.92 1.23 -7.88
C THR A 91 4.27 1.57 -8.49
N LYS A 92 4.35 2.71 -9.20
CA LYS A 92 5.59 3.17 -9.82
C LYS A 92 6.72 3.41 -8.80
N ASN A 93 6.39 3.92 -7.62
CA ASN A 93 7.36 4.39 -6.62
C ASN A 93 7.31 3.60 -5.30
N TYR A 94 6.20 2.91 -5.02
CA TYR A 94 5.95 2.27 -3.74
C TYR A 94 5.28 0.91 -3.89
N LEU A 95 5.53 0.04 -2.92
CA LEU A 95 4.77 -1.17 -2.67
C LEU A 95 3.81 -0.92 -1.51
N PHE A 96 2.52 -1.13 -1.72
CA PHE A 96 1.54 -1.16 -0.64
C PHE A 96 1.23 -2.61 -0.27
N ILE A 97 1.26 -2.89 1.03
CA ILE A 97 0.98 -4.21 1.61
C ILE A 97 -0.21 -4.04 2.54
N VAL A 98 -1.33 -4.65 2.18
CA VAL A 98 -2.52 -4.70 3.03
C VAL A 98 -2.51 -6.04 3.73
N SER A 99 -2.33 -6.04 5.04
CA SER A 99 -2.18 -7.26 5.83
C SER A 99 -2.89 -7.13 7.16
N ARG A 100 -3.28 -8.28 7.73
CA ARG A 100 -3.76 -8.31 9.10
C ARG A 100 -2.59 -8.29 10.06
N GLN A 101 -2.57 -7.30 10.95
CA GLN A 101 -1.64 -7.26 12.06
C GLN A 101 -2.23 -8.05 13.22
N ALA A 102 -1.52 -9.11 13.61
CA ALA A 102 -1.84 -9.86 14.81
C ALA A 102 -1.82 -8.93 16.03
N PRO A 103 -2.74 -9.10 16.98
CA PRO A 103 -2.79 -8.28 18.16
C PRO A 103 -1.53 -8.47 18.98
N GLU A 104 -0.92 -7.36 19.39
CA GLU A 104 -0.03 -7.39 20.54
C GLU A 104 -0.87 -7.72 21.79
N ALA A 105 -0.26 -8.34 22.80
CA ALA A 105 -0.97 -8.86 23.97
C ALA A 105 -2.00 -7.85 24.53
N GLY A 106 -3.29 -8.15 24.38
CA GLY A 106 -4.41 -7.30 24.84
C GLY A 106 -5.05 -6.39 23.77
N SER A 107 -4.64 -6.44 22.51
CA SER A 107 -5.27 -5.69 21.40
C SER A 107 -6.16 -6.59 20.54
N LYS A 108 -6.94 -5.99 19.62
CA LYS A 108 -7.71 -6.72 18.59
C LYS A 108 -6.91 -6.80 17.29
N ASP A 109 -7.11 -7.87 16.52
CA ASP A 109 -6.57 -8.00 15.15
C ASP A 109 -7.05 -6.83 14.29
N THR A 110 -6.10 -6.05 13.75
CA THR A 110 -6.42 -4.90 12.91
C THR A 110 -5.84 -5.04 11.52
N CYS A 111 -6.61 -4.62 10.52
CA CYS A 111 -6.17 -4.46 9.16
C CYS A 111 -5.25 -3.24 9.06
N LEU A 112 -4.07 -3.43 8.46
CA LEU A 112 -3.12 -2.36 8.20
C LEU A 112 -2.74 -2.29 6.73
N ILE A 113 -2.61 -1.06 6.23
CA ILE A 113 -2.04 -0.74 4.93
C ILE A 113 -0.65 -0.19 5.20
N THR A 114 0.38 -0.91 4.77
CA THR A 114 1.78 -0.52 4.91
C THR A 114 2.33 -0.06 3.57
N ARG A 115 2.93 1.13 3.54
CA ARG A 115 3.70 1.63 2.40
C ARG A 115 5.17 1.34 2.60
N GLU A 116 5.75 0.66 1.63
CA GLU A 116 7.18 0.38 1.55
C GLU A 116 7.77 1.05 0.29
N SER A 117 8.96 1.63 0.43
CA SER A 117 9.76 2.13 -0.68
C SER A 117 10.36 0.98 -1.50
N LEU A 118 10.42 1.15 -2.83
CA LEU A 118 11.00 0.15 -3.72
C LEU A 118 12.53 -0.01 -3.57
N GLY A 119 13.20 0.86 -2.81
CA GLY A 119 14.65 0.83 -2.61
C GLY A 119 15.14 -0.20 -1.59
N GLY A 120 14.29 -0.60 -0.62
CA GLY A 120 14.65 -1.52 0.46
C GLY A 120 14.47 -2.98 0.08
N ARG A 121 13.58 -3.67 0.80
CA ARG A 121 13.34 -5.13 0.62
C ARG A 121 12.82 -5.48 -0.77
N TYR A 122 12.12 -4.55 -1.42
CA TYR A 122 11.71 -4.75 -2.80
C TYR A 122 12.88 -4.90 -3.76
N SER A 123 13.91 -4.04 -3.67
CA SER A 123 15.10 -4.14 -4.52
C SER A 123 15.91 -5.41 -4.25
N GLY A 124 15.89 -5.89 -3.00
CA GLY A 124 16.48 -7.16 -2.57
C GLY A 124 15.73 -8.41 -3.05
N GLY A 125 14.63 -8.27 -3.78
CA GLY A 125 13.89 -9.40 -4.34
C GLY A 125 13.00 -10.14 -3.33
N HIS A 126 12.69 -9.55 -2.18
CA HIS A 126 11.87 -10.20 -1.15
C HIS A 126 10.45 -10.55 -1.60
N PHE A 127 9.95 -9.94 -2.69
CA PHE A 127 8.59 -10.12 -3.19
C PHE A 127 8.50 -10.87 -4.53
N ILE A 128 9.60 -11.43 -5.03
CA ILE A 128 9.61 -12.17 -6.31
C ILE A 128 8.66 -13.37 -6.32
N TYR A 129 8.38 -13.93 -5.15
CA TYR A 129 7.46 -15.07 -4.98
C TYR A 129 6.00 -14.72 -5.32
N LEU A 130 5.67 -13.42 -5.38
CA LEU A 130 4.34 -12.93 -5.80
C LEU A 130 4.15 -12.97 -7.33
N GLY A 131 5.21 -13.28 -8.07
CA GLY A 131 5.15 -13.45 -9.52
C GLY A 131 5.49 -12.17 -10.31
N PRO A 132 5.09 -12.13 -11.60
CA PRO A 132 5.54 -11.09 -12.52
C PRO A 132 5.10 -9.69 -12.07
N GLY A 133 6.03 -8.74 -12.12
CA GLY A 133 5.79 -7.35 -11.72
C GLY A 133 6.15 -6.99 -10.27
N PHE A 134 6.54 -7.98 -9.45
CA PHE A 134 7.03 -7.80 -8.07
C PHE A 134 8.53 -8.08 -7.90
N GLY A 135 9.25 -8.33 -8.99
CA GLY A 135 10.70 -8.42 -8.98
C GLY A 135 11.38 -7.07 -9.17
N PRO A 136 12.65 -6.92 -8.73
CA PRO A 136 13.50 -5.84 -9.21
C PRO A 136 13.58 -5.94 -10.74
N SER A 137 13.58 -4.80 -11.44
CA SER A 137 13.88 -4.79 -12.87
C SER A 137 15.21 -5.52 -13.05
N ALA A 138 15.24 -6.56 -13.90
CA ALA A 138 16.47 -7.27 -14.21
C ALA A 138 17.54 -6.24 -14.59
N PRO A 139 18.79 -6.37 -14.08
CA PRO A 139 19.83 -5.42 -14.44
C PRO A 139 20.00 -5.44 -15.96
N SER A 140 19.63 -4.33 -16.60
CA SER A 140 19.95 -4.06 -18.00
C SER A 140 21.44 -3.75 -18.09
N GLY A 141 22.28 -4.78 -18.08
CA GLY A 141 23.72 -4.64 -18.34
C GLY A 141 24.61 -5.44 -17.39
N GLY A 142 25.29 -6.44 -17.92
CA GLY A 142 26.41 -7.07 -17.24
C GLY A 142 26.72 -8.48 -17.74
N SER A 143 27.57 -8.56 -18.76
CA SER A 143 28.27 -9.74 -19.28
C SER A 143 27.46 -10.75 -20.09
N GLY A 144 27.71 -10.70 -21.41
CA GLY A 144 27.69 -11.88 -22.25
C GLY A 144 28.56 -12.97 -21.64
N GLY A 145 27.93 -14.03 -21.17
CA GLY A 145 28.59 -15.31 -20.93
C GLY A 145 28.68 -16.03 -22.25
N SER A 146 29.90 -16.19 -22.74
CA SER A 146 30.27 -16.90 -23.96
C SER A 146 29.53 -18.22 -24.16
N ALA A 147 29.25 -18.51 -25.43
CA ALA A 147 28.87 -19.82 -25.92
C ALA A 147 29.80 -20.91 -25.35
N GLY A 148 29.31 -21.67 -24.37
CA GLY A 148 29.89 -22.96 -23.97
C GLY A 148 29.28 -24.07 -24.80
N SER A 149 29.50 -24.03 -26.12
CA SER A 149 29.32 -25.21 -26.97
C SER A 149 30.43 -26.19 -26.61
N PHE A 150 30.14 -27.15 -25.74
CA PHE A 150 30.93 -28.38 -25.64
C PHE A 150 30.22 -29.46 -26.44
N GLY A 151 30.36 -29.32 -27.76
CA GLY A 151 30.39 -30.49 -28.61
C GLY A 151 31.72 -31.23 -28.42
N GLY A 152 31.64 -32.55 -28.47
CA GLY A 152 32.72 -33.38 -29.02
C GLY A 152 33.62 -34.11 -28.03
N ALA A 153 33.48 -35.44 -28.09
CA ALA A 153 34.49 -36.50 -27.88
C ALA A 153 35.16 -36.57 -26.50
N LYS A 154 35.28 -37.75 -25.89
CA LYS A 154 35.70 -39.03 -26.43
C LYS A 154 35.22 -40.16 -25.53
#